data_AF-A0A9E5P6H2-F1
#
_entry.id   AF-A0A9E5P6H2-F1
#
_cell.length_a   1.000
_cell.length_b   1.000
_cell.length_c   1.000
_cell.angle_alpha   90.00
_cell.angle_beta   90.00
_cell.angle_gamma   90.00
#
_symmetry.space_group_name_H-M   'P 1'
#
loop_
_entity.id
_entity.type
_entity.pdbx_description
1 polymer ?
#
loop_
_entity_poly.entity_id
_entity_poly.type
_entity_poly.pdbx_seq_one_letter_code
_entity_poly.pdbx_strand_id
1 'polypeptide(L)'
;MFGFGINALLTMAAVSLLILAHEFGHFIAARAVGMRVEVFSIGFWKRLVGVKWRHTDYRISLIPLGGYVTVAGESPEEGKGKPYEFWSKSPGQRAIFIVGGVVMNFVLAILVFIIAFSIGVPFAAARVGQTVQGSPAWKAGIRHGDRIAAIGDVEAPVFSDITTTVVLSSAERVRVVVGRDGQTIRYALKPQYTEDVGYRYVGVTPMIEPVITGLQRIGKGDEARCPAQEAGLRLGDRIVGINGVEVASAWELERELTRYPAAAVPVTVRRNGGTVEATVLTQPTVRYVIGISGLTTRIDALQEGGMARRAGLRVGDRIIAVNGQFTPLGVAA
;
A
#
# COMPACT_ATOMS: atom_id res chain seq x y z
N MET A 1 -15.83 9.96 10.72
CA MET A 1 -17.08 9.21 10.48
C MET A 1 -17.39 9.01 8.99
N PHE A 2 -17.27 10.03 8.11
CA PHE A 2 -17.57 9.87 6.67
C PHE A 2 -16.76 8.78 5.94
N GLY A 3 -15.45 8.65 6.20
CA GLY A 3 -14.64 7.60 5.58
C GLY A 3 -14.99 6.17 6.03
N PHE A 4 -15.45 6.02 7.27
CA PHE A 4 -15.88 4.71 7.78
C PHE A 4 -17.16 4.22 7.08
N GLY A 5 -18.14 5.12 6.89
CA GLY A 5 -19.39 4.77 6.20
C GLY A 5 -19.19 4.38 4.74
N ILE A 6 -18.32 5.10 4.01
CA ILE A 6 -18.00 4.77 2.62
C ILE A 6 -17.29 3.42 2.52
N ASN A 7 -16.28 3.18 3.37
CA ASN A 7 -15.57 1.90 3.37
C ASN A 7 -16.49 0.73 3.73
N ALA A 8 -17.41 0.92 4.68
CA ALA A 8 -18.41 -0.08 5.03
C ALA A 8 -19.35 -0.38 3.85
N LEU A 9 -19.84 0.65 3.15
CA LEU A 9 -20.70 0.48 1.97
C LEU A 9 -19.97 -0.25 0.84
N LEU A 10 -18.71 0.13 0.56
CA LEU A 10 -17.87 -0.53 -0.44
C LEU A 10 -17.61 -1.99 -0.09
N THR A 11 -17.38 -2.28 1.19
CA THR A 11 -17.19 -3.65 1.68
C THR A 11 -18.46 -4.46 1.50
N MET A 12 -19.62 -3.92 1.88
CA MET A 12 -20.91 -4.55 1.65
C MET A 12 -21.14 -4.83 0.16
N ALA A 13 -20.88 -3.85 -0.72
CA ALA A 13 -21.02 -4.02 -2.16
C ALA A 13 -20.09 -5.11 -2.73
N ALA A 14 -18.84 -5.17 -2.26
CA ALA A 14 -17.88 -6.19 -2.67
C ALA A 14 -18.31 -7.59 -2.23
N VAL A 15 -18.76 -7.73 -0.97
CA VAL A 15 -19.28 -9.00 -0.44
C VAL A 15 -20.56 -9.41 -1.19
N SER A 16 -21.48 -8.47 -1.46
CA SER A 16 -22.68 -8.74 -2.27
C SER A 16 -22.34 -9.27 -3.65
N LEU A 17 -21.38 -8.65 -4.34
CA LEU A 17 -20.94 -9.07 -5.66
C LEU A 17 -20.32 -10.47 -5.63
N LEU A 18 -19.49 -10.76 -4.62
CA LEU A 18 -18.85 -12.05 -4.45
C LEU A 18 -19.88 -13.17 -4.20
N ILE A 19 -20.86 -12.94 -3.33
CA ILE A 19 -21.94 -13.91 -3.10
C ILE A 19 -22.78 -14.07 -4.38
N LEU A 20 -23.16 -12.98 -5.04
CA LEU A 20 -23.95 -13.07 -6.27
C LEU A 20 -23.25 -13.87 -7.37
N ALA A 21 -21.94 -13.68 -7.54
CA ALA A 21 -21.14 -14.47 -8.48
C ALA A 21 -21.08 -15.95 -8.07
N HIS A 22 -20.93 -16.23 -6.77
CA HIS A 22 -20.98 -17.60 -6.24
C HIS A 22 -22.30 -18.30 -6.59
N GLU A 23 -23.43 -17.64 -6.33
CA GLU A 23 -24.76 -18.15 -6.66
C GLU A 23 -24.96 -18.30 -8.16
N PHE A 24 -24.44 -17.38 -8.96
CA PHE A 24 -24.45 -17.50 -10.41
C PHE A 24 -23.65 -18.73 -10.88
N GLY A 25 -22.56 -19.08 -10.19
CA GLY A 25 -21.82 -20.31 -10.40
C GLY A 25 -22.66 -21.56 -10.18
N HIS A 26 -23.37 -21.64 -9.04
CA HIS A 26 -24.32 -22.72 -8.76
C HIS A 26 -25.43 -22.80 -9.80
N PHE A 27 -25.97 -21.66 -10.22
CA PHE A 27 -27.00 -21.57 -11.25
C PHE A 27 -26.53 -22.17 -12.59
N ILE A 28 -25.36 -21.75 -13.07
CA ILE A 28 -24.78 -22.26 -14.32
C ILE A 28 -24.49 -23.76 -14.19
N ALA A 29 -23.85 -24.16 -13.09
CA ALA A 29 -23.48 -25.56 -12.86
C ALA A 29 -24.72 -26.47 -12.81
N ALA A 30 -25.77 -26.07 -12.08
CA ALA A 30 -27.05 -26.78 -12.03
C ALA A 30 -27.64 -26.98 -13.43
N ARG A 31 -27.69 -25.91 -14.23
CA ARG A 31 -28.21 -25.96 -15.61
C ARG A 31 -27.36 -26.87 -16.50
N ALA A 32 -26.04 -26.83 -16.37
CA ALA A 32 -25.11 -27.63 -17.15
C ALA A 32 -25.26 -29.15 -16.91
N VAL A 33 -25.55 -29.56 -15.67
CA VAL A 33 -25.80 -30.98 -15.32
C VAL A 33 -27.29 -31.38 -15.43
N GLY A 34 -28.13 -30.49 -15.97
CA GLY A 34 -29.55 -30.73 -16.19
C GLY A 34 -30.37 -30.82 -14.89
N MET A 35 -29.95 -30.15 -13.83
CA MET A 35 -30.80 -29.92 -12.65
C MET A 35 -31.78 -28.77 -12.95
N ARG A 36 -33.00 -28.89 -12.42
CA ARG A 36 -33.99 -27.81 -12.52
C ARG A 36 -33.74 -26.80 -11.42
N VAL A 37 -33.37 -25.59 -11.80
CA VAL A 37 -33.34 -24.44 -10.88
C VAL A 37 -34.75 -23.89 -10.72
N GLU A 38 -35.27 -23.89 -9.49
CA GLU A 38 -36.60 -23.36 -9.18
C GLU A 38 -36.55 -21.87 -8.89
N VAL A 39 -35.46 -21.41 -8.26
CA VAL A 39 -35.27 -20.01 -7.87
C VAL A 39 -33.86 -19.58 -8.20
N PHE A 40 -33.74 -18.38 -8.78
CA PHE A 40 -32.51 -17.60 -8.76
C PHE A 40 -32.83 -16.21 -8.19
N SER A 41 -32.33 -15.91 -6.99
CA SER A 41 -32.61 -14.67 -6.28
C SER A 41 -31.39 -13.78 -6.19
N ILE A 42 -31.55 -12.51 -6.53
CA ILE A 42 -30.61 -11.44 -6.17
C ILE A 42 -31.13 -10.81 -4.87
N GLY A 43 -30.38 -10.96 -3.79
CA GLY A 43 -30.75 -10.60 -2.44
C GLY A 43 -31.59 -11.65 -1.72
N PHE A 44 -31.94 -11.35 -0.47
CA PHE A 44 -32.64 -12.25 0.45
C PHE A 44 -33.91 -11.64 1.05
N TRP A 45 -34.65 -12.48 1.78
CA TRP A 45 -35.88 -12.18 2.53
C TRP A 45 -37.14 -12.03 1.67
N LYS A 46 -37.72 -10.84 1.59
CA LYS A 46 -38.98 -10.62 0.87
C LYS A 46 -38.72 -10.33 -0.60
N ARG A 47 -39.36 -11.10 -1.48
CA ARG A 47 -39.40 -10.82 -2.93
C ARG A 47 -40.01 -9.44 -3.17
N LEU A 48 -39.30 -8.60 -3.92
CA LEU A 48 -39.80 -7.31 -4.39
C LEU A 48 -40.42 -7.45 -5.78
N VAL A 49 -39.61 -7.89 -6.74
CA VAL A 49 -39.98 -8.04 -8.16
C VAL A 49 -39.35 -9.30 -8.71
N GLY A 50 -39.91 -9.84 -9.79
CA GLY A 50 -39.32 -11.00 -10.44
C GLY A 50 -40.17 -11.52 -11.59
N VAL A 51 -39.53 -12.28 -12.48
CA VAL A 51 -40.15 -12.93 -13.62
C VAL A 51 -39.96 -14.43 -13.50
N LYS A 52 -41.04 -15.18 -13.67
CA LYS A 52 -40.97 -16.63 -13.81
C LYS A 52 -40.75 -16.94 -15.28
N TRP A 53 -39.58 -17.49 -15.60
CA TRP A 53 -39.26 -17.90 -16.96
C TRP A 53 -38.88 -19.37 -16.99
N ARG A 54 -39.62 -20.13 -17.81
CA ARG A 54 -39.59 -21.60 -17.86
C ARG A 54 -39.90 -22.21 -16.48
N HIS A 55 -38.88 -22.76 -15.83
CA HIS A 55 -39.01 -23.42 -14.53
C HIS A 55 -38.35 -22.62 -13.39
N THR A 56 -37.76 -21.46 -13.70
CA THR A 56 -37.00 -20.66 -12.73
C THR A 56 -37.73 -19.37 -12.44
N ASP A 57 -37.91 -19.06 -11.16
CA ASP A 57 -38.32 -17.76 -10.66
C ASP A 57 -37.07 -16.87 -10.49
N TYR A 58 -36.87 -15.93 -11.41
CA TYR A 58 -35.82 -14.92 -11.32
C TYR A 58 -36.36 -13.76 -10.50
N ARG A 59 -35.80 -13.52 -9.32
CA ARG A 59 -36.32 -12.51 -8.39
C ARG A 59 -35.26 -11.59 -7.83
N ILE A 60 -35.68 -10.38 -7.51
CA ILE A 60 -34.93 -9.42 -6.73
C ILE A 60 -35.64 -9.30 -5.38
N SER A 61 -34.89 -9.44 -4.30
CA SER A 61 -35.39 -9.44 -2.92
C SER A 61 -34.87 -8.22 -2.16
N LEU A 62 -35.54 -7.89 -1.04
CA LEU A 62 -35.35 -6.61 -0.35
C LEU A 62 -33.92 -6.34 0.09
N ILE A 63 -33.19 -7.35 0.56
CA ILE A 63 -31.84 -7.16 1.10
C ILE A 63 -30.82 -7.49 0.00
N PRO A 64 -30.12 -6.50 -0.59
CA PRO A 64 -29.22 -6.69 -1.73
C PRO A 64 -27.82 -7.17 -1.30
N LEU A 65 -27.75 -8.06 -0.30
CA LEU A 65 -26.50 -8.58 0.27
C LEU A 65 -26.21 -10.00 -0.23
N GLY A 66 -26.12 -10.19 -1.55
CA GLY A 66 -25.84 -11.50 -2.16
C GLY A 66 -27.04 -12.06 -2.92
N GLY A 67 -27.35 -13.35 -2.73
CA GLY A 67 -28.44 -14.05 -3.41
C GLY A 67 -28.54 -15.51 -3.01
N TYR A 68 -29.44 -16.26 -3.62
CA TYR A 68 -29.48 -17.72 -3.46
C TYR A 68 -30.05 -18.42 -4.68
N VAL A 69 -29.58 -19.65 -4.87
CA VAL A 69 -30.11 -20.61 -5.84
C VAL A 69 -30.82 -21.74 -5.11
N THR A 70 -32.02 -22.08 -5.55
CA THR A 70 -32.73 -23.28 -5.08
C THR A 70 -32.92 -24.23 -6.25
N VAL A 71 -32.48 -25.48 -6.10
CA VAL A 71 -32.65 -26.53 -7.10
C VAL A 71 -33.69 -27.55 -6.66
N ALA A 72 -34.41 -28.13 -7.62
CA ALA A 72 -35.46 -29.10 -7.34
C ALA A 72 -34.90 -30.32 -6.61
N GLY A 73 -35.58 -30.75 -5.54
CA GLY A 73 -35.19 -31.92 -4.77
C GLY A 73 -33.83 -31.80 -4.09
N GLU A 74 -33.42 -30.59 -3.70
CA GLU A 74 -32.27 -30.32 -2.82
C GLU A 74 -32.58 -30.78 -1.39
N SER A 75 -33.79 -30.48 -0.89
CA SER A 75 -34.29 -31.00 0.37
C SER A 75 -34.64 -32.49 0.24
N PRO A 76 -34.14 -33.38 1.12
CA PRO A 76 -34.45 -34.80 1.08
C PRO A 76 -35.96 -35.10 1.12
N GLU A 77 -36.74 -34.24 1.77
CA GLU A 77 -38.20 -34.33 1.90
C GLU A 77 -38.95 -33.97 0.60
N GLU A 78 -38.32 -33.22 -0.30
CA GLU A 78 -38.91 -32.75 -1.55
C GLU A 78 -38.55 -33.64 -2.77
N GLY A 79 -37.59 -34.56 -2.60
CA GLY A 79 -37.15 -35.47 -3.65
C GLY A 79 -38.23 -36.48 -4.03
N LYS A 80 -38.76 -36.37 -5.25
CA LYS A 80 -39.76 -37.29 -5.82
C LYS A 80 -39.14 -38.28 -6.81
N GLY A 81 -37.81 -38.35 -6.87
CA GLY A 81 -37.05 -39.23 -7.75
C GLY A 81 -37.05 -38.79 -9.21
N LYS A 82 -37.31 -37.51 -9.50
CA LYS A 82 -37.39 -37.05 -10.88
C LYS A 82 -35.99 -36.83 -11.46
N PRO A 83 -35.75 -37.10 -12.76
CA PRO A 83 -34.41 -37.04 -13.36
C PRO A 83 -33.68 -35.70 -13.28
N TYR A 84 -34.41 -34.61 -13.02
CA TYR A 84 -33.89 -33.24 -12.90
C TYR A 84 -33.66 -32.79 -11.45
N GLU A 85 -33.99 -33.63 -10.47
CA GLU A 85 -33.82 -33.34 -9.04
C GLU A 85 -32.39 -33.64 -8.58
N PHE A 86 -31.90 -32.89 -7.58
CA PHE A 86 -30.54 -33.00 -7.08
C PHE A 86 -30.19 -34.43 -6.62
N TRP A 87 -31.03 -35.08 -5.81
CA TRP A 87 -30.80 -36.44 -5.33
C TRP A 87 -30.89 -37.52 -6.40
N SER A 88 -31.46 -37.23 -7.57
CA SER A 88 -31.53 -38.16 -8.70
C SER A 88 -30.28 -38.10 -9.60
N LYS A 89 -29.36 -37.16 -9.35
CA LYS A 89 -28.11 -37.00 -10.12
C LYS A 89 -26.98 -37.87 -9.58
N SER A 90 -26.08 -38.28 -10.48
CA SER A 90 -24.86 -39.00 -10.09
C SER A 90 -24.01 -38.16 -9.11
N PRO A 91 -23.17 -38.80 -8.27
CA PRO A 91 -22.28 -38.08 -7.36
C PRO A 91 -21.41 -37.01 -8.04
N GLY A 92 -20.89 -37.30 -9.24
CA GLY A 92 -20.09 -36.34 -10.01
C GLY A 92 -20.89 -35.12 -10.47
N GLN A 93 -22.14 -35.30 -10.90
CA GLN A 93 -23.02 -34.18 -11.27
C GLN A 93 -23.38 -33.30 -10.07
N ARG A 94 -23.60 -33.91 -8.90
CA ARG A 94 -23.79 -33.16 -7.64
C ARG A 94 -22.54 -32.40 -7.24
N ALA A 95 -21.36 -33.01 -7.38
CA ALA A 95 -20.09 -32.35 -7.13
C ALA A 95 -19.90 -31.11 -8.03
N ILE A 96 -20.24 -31.19 -9.33
CA ILE A 96 -20.18 -30.05 -10.25
C ILE A 96 -21.07 -28.90 -9.75
N PHE A 97 -22.29 -29.19 -9.30
CA PHE A 97 -23.17 -28.17 -8.72
C PHE A 97 -22.56 -27.53 -7.48
N ILE A 98 -22.09 -28.33 -6.52
CA ILE A 98 -21.52 -27.84 -5.25
C ILE A 98 -20.25 -27.00 -5.48
N VAL A 99 -19.39 -27.41 -6.41
CA VAL A 99 -18.13 -26.71 -6.69
C VAL A 99 -18.33 -25.49 -7.60
N GLY A 100 -19.46 -25.43 -8.33
CA GLY A 100 -19.76 -24.38 -9.30
C GLY A 100 -19.64 -22.96 -8.75
N GLY A 101 -20.09 -22.73 -7.51
CA GLY A 101 -19.97 -21.42 -6.88
C GLY A 101 -18.53 -21.00 -6.58
N VAL A 102 -17.69 -21.93 -6.10
CA VAL A 102 -16.27 -21.67 -5.82
C VAL A 102 -15.51 -21.35 -7.11
N VAL A 103 -15.76 -22.13 -8.17
CA VAL A 103 -15.13 -21.91 -9.48
C VAL A 103 -15.53 -20.55 -10.05
N MET A 104 -16.79 -20.13 -9.91
CA MET A 104 -17.22 -18.82 -10.41
C MET A 104 -16.57 -17.66 -9.65
N ASN A 105 -16.33 -17.80 -8.35
CA ASN A 105 -15.55 -16.80 -7.60
C ASN A 105 -14.10 -16.72 -8.08
N PHE A 106 -13.48 -17.85 -8.43
CA PHE A 106 -12.15 -17.85 -9.03
C PHE A 106 -12.12 -17.13 -10.39
N VAL A 107 -13.13 -17.37 -11.23
CA VAL A 107 -13.29 -16.66 -12.51
C VAL A 107 -13.52 -15.15 -12.28
N LEU A 108 -14.37 -14.78 -11.32
CA LEU A 108 -14.58 -13.38 -10.95
C LEU A 108 -13.28 -12.72 -10.50
N ALA A 109 -12.48 -13.41 -9.67
CA ALA A 109 -11.20 -12.88 -9.20
C ALA A 109 -10.26 -12.58 -10.37
N ILE A 110 -10.10 -13.51 -11.32
CA ILE A 110 -9.30 -13.31 -12.53
C ILE A 110 -9.79 -12.08 -13.29
N LEU A 111 -11.10 -11.96 -13.53
CA LEU A 111 -11.69 -10.84 -14.25
C LEU A 111 -11.45 -9.50 -13.54
N VAL A 112 -11.66 -9.45 -12.22
CA VAL A 112 -11.43 -8.25 -11.41
C VAL A 112 -9.96 -7.84 -11.45
N PHE A 113 -9.02 -8.79 -11.35
CA PHE A 113 -7.60 -8.49 -11.48
C PHE A 113 -7.25 -7.95 -12.87
N ILE A 114 -7.76 -8.57 -13.94
CA ILE A 114 -7.54 -8.07 -15.32
C ILE A 114 -8.02 -6.63 -15.45
N ILE A 115 -9.23 -6.32 -14.98
CA ILE A 115 -9.78 -4.95 -15.03
C ILE A 115 -8.93 -4.00 -14.19
N ALA A 116 -8.59 -4.37 -12.96
CA ALA A 116 -7.79 -3.55 -12.06
C ALA A 116 -6.40 -3.22 -12.65
N PHE A 117 -5.72 -4.21 -13.24
CA PHE A 117 -4.42 -3.98 -13.89
C PHE A 117 -4.55 -3.23 -15.22
N SER A 118 -5.66 -3.36 -15.94
CA SER A 118 -5.92 -2.61 -17.18
C SER A 118 -6.18 -1.12 -16.94
N ILE A 119 -6.80 -0.77 -15.80
CA ILE A 119 -6.98 0.63 -15.37
C ILE A 119 -5.64 1.25 -14.94
N GLY A 120 -4.65 0.42 -14.62
CA GLY A 120 -3.35 0.82 -14.10
C GLY A 120 -3.37 0.88 -12.58
N VAL A 121 -2.48 0.11 -11.94
CA VAL A 121 -2.24 0.19 -10.50
C VAL A 121 -1.05 1.13 -10.28
N PRO A 122 -1.15 2.17 -9.43
CA PRO A 122 -0.03 3.07 -9.19
C PRO A 122 1.09 2.29 -8.48
N PHE A 123 2.14 1.95 -9.21
CA PHE A 123 3.38 1.45 -8.62
C PHE A 123 4.28 2.61 -8.25
N ALA A 124 4.94 2.52 -7.09
CA ALA A 124 5.99 3.44 -6.75
C ALA A 124 7.10 3.32 -7.80
N ALA A 125 7.35 4.41 -8.53
CA ALA A 125 8.47 4.47 -9.46
C ALA A 125 9.78 4.14 -8.71
N ALA A 126 10.74 3.50 -9.37
CA ALA A 126 12.06 3.23 -8.81
C ALA A 126 12.91 4.53 -8.71
N ARG A 127 12.40 5.52 -7.98
CA ARG A 127 13.10 6.74 -7.60
C ARG A 127 13.42 6.67 -6.12
N VAL A 128 14.67 7.02 -5.79
CA VAL A 128 15.17 7.02 -4.42
C VAL A 128 14.57 8.21 -3.69
N GLY A 129 13.78 7.92 -2.65
CA GLY A 129 13.39 8.89 -1.64
C GLY A 129 14.59 9.15 -0.74
N GLN A 130 15.00 8.17 0.05
CA GLN A 130 16.18 8.31 0.89
C GLN A 130 17.08 7.08 0.80
N THR A 131 18.31 7.26 1.27
CA THR A 131 19.20 6.15 1.59
C THR A 131 19.31 6.01 3.10
N VAL A 132 19.20 4.79 3.61
CA VAL A 132 19.40 4.47 5.02
C VAL A 132 20.87 4.72 5.37
N GLN A 133 21.14 5.48 6.42
CA GLN A 133 22.52 5.81 6.82
C GLN A 133 23.31 4.53 7.13
N GLY A 134 24.58 4.49 6.70
CA GLY A 134 25.45 3.31 6.86
C GLY A 134 25.15 2.13 5.93
N SER A 135 24.06 2.16 5.17
CA SER A 135 23.72 1.10 4.21
C SER A 135 24.65 1.07 2.98
N PRO A 136 24.63 -0.02 2.19
CA PRO A 136 25.39 -0.12 0.95
C PRO A 136 25.14 1.02 -0.04
N ALA A 137 23.88 1.40 -0.25
CA ALA A 137 23.49 2.48 -1.16
C ALA A 137 24.00 3.85 -0.68
N TRP A 138 23.89 4.12 0.63
CA TRP A 138 24.39 5.35 1.23
C TRP A 138 25.92 5.46 1.11
N LYS A 139 26.64 4.36 1.43
CA LYS A 139 28.10 4.28 1.32
C LYS A 139 28.58 4.52 -0.11
N ALA A 140 27.87 3.97 -1.09
CA ALA A 140 28.16 4.12 -2.51
C ALA A 140 27.83 5.52 -3.06
N GLY A 141 27.12 6.37 -2.31
CA GLY A 141 26.78 7.72 -2.74
C GLY A 141 25.56 7.82 -3.64
N ILE A 142 24.63 6.84 -3.56
CA ILE A 142 23.28 6.99 -4.08
C ILE A 142 22.57 8.12 -3.29
N ARG A 143 21.77 8.93 -3.97
CA ARG A 143 21.18 10.17 -3.42
C ARG A 143 19.67 10.19 -3.62
N HIS A 144 19.00 11.04 -2.84
CA HIS A 144 17.59 11.40 -3.09
C HIS A 144 17.43 11.90 -4.54
N GLY A 145 16.34 11.51 -5.19
CA GLY A 145 16.01 11.90 -6.57
C GLY A 145 16.59 10.98 -7.65
N ASP A 146 17.59 10.16 -7.33
CA ASP A 146 18.16 9.17 -8.24
C ASP A 146 17.08 8.22 -8.78
N ARG A 147 17.05 8.02 -10.10
CA ARG A 147 16.18 7.01 -10.73
C ARG A 147 16.96 5.73 -10.94
N ILE A 148 16.55 4.63 -10.32
CA ILE A 148 17.14 3.31 -10.58
C ILE A 148 16.63 2.84 -11.95
N ALA A 149 17.55 2.81 -12.91
CA ALA A 149 17.28 2.41 -14.29
C ALA A 149 17.37 0.88 -14.47
N ALA A 150 18.22 0.21 -13.67
CA ALA A 150 18.30 -1.25 -13.63
C ALA A 150 18.82 -1.75 -12.28
N ILE A 151 18.39 -2.96 -11.89
CA ILE A 151 18.92 -3.68 -10.72
C ILE A 151 19.03 -5.17 -11.02
N GLY A 152 20.21 -5.76 -10.79
CA GLY A 152 20.51 -7.10 -11.26
C GLY A 152 20.32 -7.19 -12.78
N ASP A 153 19.40 -8.05 -13.20
CA ASP A 153 19.00 -8.24 -14.60
C ASP A 153 17.60 -7.62 -14.91
N VAL A 154 16.99 -6.93 -13.94
CA VAL A 154 15.71 -6.23 -14.12
C VAL A 154 15.97 -4.82 -14.67
N GLU A 155 15.48 -4.56 -15.88
CA GLU A 155 15.47 -3.23 -16.49
C GLU A 155 14.19 -2.46 -16.19
N ALA A 156 14.30 -1.14 -16.06
CA ALA A 156 13.18 -0.24 -15.73
C ALA A 156 12.29 -0.74 -14.58
N PRO A 157 12.87 -1.09 -13.41
CA PRO A 157 12.13 -1.68 -12.30
C PRO A 157 11.07 -0.73 -11.74
N VAL A 158 10.03 -1.30 -11.12
CA VAL A 158 9.26 -0.60 -10.09
C VAL A 158 9.99 -0.72 -8.74
N PHE A 159 9.64 0.12 -7.76
CA PHE A 159 10.39 0.16 -6.51
C PHE A 159 10.39 -1.20 -5.76
N SER A 160 9.29 -1.95 -5.81
CA SER A 160 9.20 -3.29 -5.20
C SER A 160 10.19 -4.30 -5.79
N ASP A 161 10.53 -4.17 -7.07
CA ASP A 161 11.48 -5.07 -7.73
C ASP A 161 12.88 -4.94 -7.15
N ILE A 162 13.23 -3.76 -6.60
CA ILE A 162 14.53 -3.53 -5.96
C ILE A 162 14.67 -4.47 -4.77
N THR A 163 13.69 -4.46 -3.86
CA THR A 163 13.70 -5.32 -2.67
C THR A 163 13.69 -6.79 -3.08
N THR A 164 12.77 -7.18 -3.97
CA THR A 164 12.66 -8.57 -4.44
C THR A 164 13.96 -9.08 -5.08
N THR A 165 14.56 -8.29 -5.97
CA THR A 165 15.82 -8.64 -6.65
C THR A 165 16.95 -8.81 -5.65
N VAL A 166 17.08 -7.92 -4.67
CA VAL A 166 18.14 -8.01 -3.66
C VAL A 166 17.95 -9.22 -2.73
N VAL A 167 16.71 -9.50 -2.32
CA VAL A 167 16.40 -10.62 -1.43
C VAL A 167 16.66 -11.96 -2.11
N LEU A 168 16.23 -12.11 -3.37
CA LEU A 168 16.36 -13.34 -4.14
C LEU A 168 17.76 -13.54 -4.76
N SER A 169 18.55 -12.47 -4.90
CA SER A 169 19.89 -12.55 -5.48
C SER A 169 20.83 -13.40 -4.61
N SER A 170 21.44 -14.43 -5.20
CA SER A 170 22.55 -15.17 -4.58
C SER A 170 23.90 -14.45 -4.74
N ALA A 171 23.97 -13.40 -5.57
CA ALA A 171 25.21 -12.69 -5.84
C ALA A 171 25.73 -11.93 -4.61
N GLU A 172 27.06 -11.96 -4.42
CA GLU A 172 27.72 -11.18 -3.36
C GLU A 172 27.53 -9.67 -3.57
N ARG A 173 27.50 -9.23 -4.83
CA ARG A 173 27.24 -7.83 -5.20
C ARG A 173 26.14 -7.75 -6.25
N VAL A 174 25.18 -6.88 -6.01
CA VAL A 174 24.07 -6.58 -6.92
C VAL A 174 24.46 -5.37 -7.76
N ARG A 175 24.35 -5.53 -9.08
CA ARG A 175 24.50 -4.45 -10.05
C ARG A 175 23.33 -3.48 -9.90
N VAL A 176 23.61 -2.19 -9.75
CA VAL A 176 22.59 -1.13 -9.71
C VAL A 176 22.99 -0.03 -10.67
N VAL A 177 22.09 0.34 -11.58
CA VAL A 177 22.28 1.43 -12.54
C VAL A 177 21.33 2.56 -12.18
N VAL A 178 21.87 3.77 -12.04
CA VAL A 178 21.13 4.95 -11.60
C VAL A 178 21.26 6.05 -12.65
N GLY A 179 20.14 6.71 -12.97
CA GLY A 179 20.09 7.98 -13.67
C GLY A 179 20.06 9.15 -12.69
N ARG A 180 21.03 10.07 -12.81
CA ARG A 180 21.13 11.32 -12.03
C ARG A 180 21.49 12.46 -12.96
N ASP A 181 20.67 13.51 -13.02
CA ASP A 181 20.92 14.72 -13.83
C ASP A 181 21.30 14.41 -15.29
N GLY A 182 20.62 13.43 -15.90
CA GLY A 182 20.89 12.96 -17.27
C GLY A 182 22.09 12.03 -17.43
N GLN A 183 22.88 11.81 -16.37
CA GLN A 183 24.04 10.89 -16.38
C GLN A 183 23.64 9.50 -15.88
N THR A 184 24.28 8.47 -16.45
CA THR A 184 24.13 7.09 -16.00
C THR A 184 25.31 6.69 -15.13
N ILE A 185 25.04 6.34 -13.87
CA ILE A 185 26.03 5.91 -12.88
C ILE A 185 25.80 4.44 -12.56
N ARG A 186 26.88 3.65 -12.54
CA ARG A 186 26.82 2.20 -12.28
C ARG A 186 27.46 1.89 -10.94
N TYR A 187 26.77 1.10 -10.12
CA TYR A 187 27.21 0.66 -8.81
C TYR A 187 27.19 -0.88 -8.71
N ALA A 188 28.08 -1.42 -7.87
CA ALA A 188 28.10 -2.82 -7.48
C ALA A 188 27.98 -2.91 -5.94
N LEU A 189 26.75 -2.96 -5.45
CA LEU A 189 26.43 -2.88 -4.03
C LEU A 189 26.48 -4.27 -3.41
N LYS A 190 27.19 -4.44 -2.29
CA LYS A 190 27.13 -5.66 -1.49
C LYS A 190 25.92 -5.57 -0.55
N PRO A 191 24.84 -6.35 -0.74
CA PRO A 191 23.69 -6.29 0.16
C PRO A 191 24.09 -6.63 1.59
N GLN A 192 23.44 -6.00 2.56
CA GLN A 192 23.66 -6.25 3.98
C GLN A 192 22.40 -6.86 4.58
N TYR A 193 22.57 -7.88 5.43
CA TYR A 193 21.51 -8.37 6.29
C TYR A 193 21.56 -7.63 7.63
N THR A 194 20.40 -7.23 8.14
CA THR A 194 20.27 -6.74 9.52
C THR A 194 19.01 -7.36 10.14
N GLU A 195 19.08 -7.71 11.43
CA GLU A 195 17.99 -8.38 12.15
C GLU A 195 16.73 -7.54 12.27
N ASP A 196 16.86 -6.21 12.31
CA ASP A 196 15.74 -5.25 12.35
C ASP A 196 14.87 -5.31 11.10
N VAL A 197 15.49 -5.53 9.95
CA VAL A 197 14.83 -5.65 8.65
C VAL A 197 14.45 -7.11 8.35
N GLY A 198 15.24 -8.08 8.81
CA GLY A 198 14.98 -9.52 8.64
C GLY A 198 15.29 -10.06 7.23
N TYR A 199 15.89 -9.26 6.37
CA TYR A 199 16.32 -9.65 5.02
C TYR A 199 17.51 -8.82 4.53
N ARG A 200 18.15 -9.28 3.44
CA ARG A 200 19.25 -8.56 2.80
C ARG A 200 18.71 -7.36 2.03
N TYR A 201 19.34 -6.20 2.19
CA TYR A 201 18.90 -4.95 1.56
C TYR A 201 20.09 -4.09 1.13
N VAL A 202 19.84 -3.13 0.22
CA VAL A 202 20.82 -2.13 -0.20
C VAL A 202 20.61 -0.77 0.49
N GLY A 203 19.45 -0.54 1.11
CA GLY A 203 19.18 0.64 1.93
C GLY A 203 18.67 1.86 1.18
N VAL A 204 17.72 1.66 0.26
CA VAL A 204 16.97 2.73 -0.40
C VAL A 204 15.50 2.68 0.04
N THR A 205 14.85 3.84 0.14
CA THR A 205 13.41 3.98 0.38
C THR A 205 12.73 4.64 -0.82
N PRO A 206 11.43 4.39 -1.07
CA PRO A 206 10.74 4.96 -2.22
C PRO A 206 10.56 6.46 -2.04
N MET A 207 10.61 7.19 -3.15
CA MET A 207 10.16 8.57 -3.19
C MET A 207 8.63 8.62 -3.06
N ILE A 208 8.15 8.89 -1.86
CA ILE A 208 6.72 8.99 -1.55
C ILE A 208 6.28 10.44 -1.76
N GLU A 209 5.26 10.66 -2.58
CA GLU A 209 4.64 11.97 -2.74
C GLU A 209 3.95 12.41 -1.43
N PRO A 210 4.02 13.68 -1.03
CA PRO A 210 3.41 14.17 0.21
C PRO A 210 1.90 14.40 0.04
N VAL A 211 1.14 13.31 0.00
CA VAL A 211 -0.33 13.34 -0.03
C VAL A 211 -0.89 13.25 1.39
N ILE A 212 -1.84 14.13 1.73
CA ILE A 212 -2.49 14.12 3.04
C ILE A 212 -3.43 12.91 3.12
N THR A 213 -2.99 11.86 3.80
CA THR A 213 -3.78 10.63 4.05
C THR A 213 -4.45 10.62 5.42
N GLY A 214 -4.08 11.56 6.29
CA GLY A 214 -4.64 11.72 7.62
C GLY A 214 -4.52 13.15 8.13
N LEU A 215 -5.47 13.56 8.96
CA LEU A 215 -5.45 14.82 9.70
C LEU A 215 -5.49 14.47 11.19
N GLN A 216 -4.49 14.90 11.94
CA GLN A 216 -4.32 14.54 13.34
C GLN A 216 -4.50 15.77 14.23
N ARG A 217 -5.24 15.60 15.33
CA ARG A 217 -5.23 16.59 16.42
C ARG A 217 -3.95 16.42 17.23
N ILE A 218 -3.22 17.51 17.40
CA ILE A 218 -1.96 17.58 18.13
C ILE A 218 -2.23 18.42 19.40
N GLY A 219 -1.78 17.92 20.56
CA GLY A 219 -2.06 18.49 21.89
C GLY A 219 -2.75 17.49 22.82
N LYS A 220 -3.07 17.91 24.06
CA LYS A 220 -3.74 17.07 25.08
C LYS A 220 -5.13 17.63 25.39
N GLY A 221 -6.09 16.73 25.64
CA GLY A 221 -7.44 17.10 26.07
C GLY A 221 -8.16 18.02 25.08
N ASP A 222 -8.95 18.94 25.61
CA ASP A 222 -9.77 19.87 24.83
C ASP A 222 -8.95 20.92 24.04
N GLU A 223 -7.69 21.12 24.42
CA GLU A 223 -6.76 22.03 23.74
C GLU A 223 -6.14 21.45 22.46
N ALA A 224 -6.37 20.16 22.18
CA ALA A 224 -5.80 19.51 21.00
C ALA A 224 -6.36 20.14 19.71
N ARG A 225 -5.48 20.62 18.83
CA ARG A 225 -5.85 21.33 17.60
C ARG A 225 -5.39 20.57 16.37
N CYS A 226 -6.01 20.83 15.23
CA CYS A 226 -5.54 20.26 13.96
C CYS A 226 -5.17 21.43 13.04
N PRO A 227 -3.92 21.96 13.13
CA PRO A 227 -3.53 23.14 12.37
C PRO A 227 -3.73 22.98 10.86
N ALA A 228 -3.49 21.78 10.33
CA ALA A 228 -3.74 21.47 8.92
C ALA A 228 -5.23 21.61 8.55
N GLN A 229 -6.13 21.09 9.37
CA GLN A 229 -7.57 21.20 9.14
C GLN A 229 -8.08 22.63 9.35
N GLU A 230 -7.57 23.34 10.36
CA GLU A 230 -7.87 24.74 10.64
C GLU A 230 -7.44 25.66 9.49
N ALA A 231 -6.31 25.33 8.83
CA ALA A 231 -5.84 25.98 7.63
C ALA A 231 -6.59 25.57 6.35
N GLY A 232 -7.59 24.70 6.46
CA GLY A 232 -8.45 24.28 5.34
C GLY A 232 -7.86 23.18 4.45
N LEU A 233 -6.80 22.48 4.89
CA LEU A 233 -6.26 21.30 4.21
C LEU A 233 -7.21 20.10 4.36
N ARG A 234 -7.21 19.22 3.36
CA ARG A 234 -8.13 18.09 3.24
C ARG A 234 -7.40 16.80 2.89
N LEU A 235 -8.03 15.68 3.21
CA LEU A 235 -7.56 14.37 2.75
C LEU A 235 -7.50 14.35 1.22
N GLY A 236 -6.42 13.81 0.67
CA GLY A 236 -6.15 13.75 -0.77
C GLY A 236 -5.46 14.98 -1.35
N ASP A 237 -5.32 16.08 -0.58
CA ASP A 237 -4.48 17.20 -1.02
C ASP A 237 -3.03 16.74 -1.18
N ARG A 238 -2.41 17.10 -2.29
CA ARG A 238 -0.98 16.87 -2.51
C ARG A 238 -0.22 18.15 -2.18
N ILE A 239 0.66 18.11 -1.18
CA ILE A 239 1.51 19.24 -0.86
C ILE A 239 2.57 19.37 -1.96
N VAL A 240 2.71 20.55 -2.56
CA VAL A 240 3.66 20.80 -3.66
C VAL A 240 4.67 21.88 -3.31
N GLY A 241 4.42 22.65 -2.26
CA GLY A 241 5.35 23.67 -1.80
C GLY A 241 5.15 24.07 -0.35
N ILE A 242 6.22 24.61 0.22
CA ILE A 242 6.25 25.17 1.57
C ILE A 242 7.17 26.39 1.58
N ASN A 243 6.69 27.55 2.04
CA ASN A 243 7.46 28.80 2.01
C ASN A 243 8.04 29.15 0.61
N GLY A 244 7.30 28.86 -0.45
CA GLY A 244 7.75 29.08 -1.83
C GLY A 244 8.83 28.10 -2.33
N VAL A 245 9.26 27.15 -1.49
CA VAL A 245 10.14 26.04 -1.89
C VAL A 245 9.28 24.90 -2.40
N GLU A 246 9.51 24.45 -3.63
CA GLU A 246 8.83 23.27 -4.17
C GLU A 246 9.28 21.99 -3.44
N VAL A 247 8.32 21.12 -3.13
CA VAL A 247 8.58 19.82 -2.52
C VAL A 247 7.92 18.73 -3.36
N ALA A 248 8.72 17.73 -3.76
CA ALA A 248 8.26 16.61 -4.58
C ALA A 248 8.03 15.34 -3.74
N SER A 249 8.53 15.31 -2.51
CA SER A 249 8.50 14.13 -1.65
C SER A 249 8.18 14.44 -0.18
N ALA A 250 7.63 13.45 0.52
CA ALA A 250 7.37 13.51 1.96
C ALA A 250 8.64 13.82 2.76
N TRP A 251 9.79 13.30 2.32
CA TRP A 251 11.06 13.61 2.95
C TRP A 251 11.48 15.07 2.79
N GLU A 252 11.33 15.65 1.61
CA GLU A 252 11.63 17.08 1.41
C GLU A 252 10.69 17.95 2.22
N LEU A 253 9.41 17.62 2.25
CA LEU A 253 8.43 18.31 3.09
C LEU A 253 8.84 18.27 4.57
N GLU A 254 9.17 17.09 5.10
CA GLU A 254 9.62 16.94 6.49
C GLU A 254 10.90 17.76 6.74
N ARG A 255 11.88 17.65 5.86
CA ARG A 255 13.15 18.41 5.95
C ARG A 255 12.91 19.91 6.00
N GLU A 256 12.05 20.45 5.14
CA GLU A 256 11.75 21.88 5.15
C GLU A 256 10.93 22.30 6.39
N LEU A 257 9.95 21.49 6.83
CA LEU A 257 9.17 21.78 8.04
C LEU A 257 10.03 21.89 9.30
N THR A 258 11.10 21.11 9.42
CA THR A 258 12.01 21.19 10.60
C THR A 258 12.70 22.54 10.76
N ARG A 259 12.77 23.36 9.71
CA ARG A 259 13.36 24.71 9.75
C ARG A 259 12.45 25.75 10.38
N TYR A 260 11.16 25.44 10.56
CA TYR A 260 10.14 26.37 11.00
C TYR A 260 9.36 25.84 12.21
N PRO A 261 10.01 25.63 13.38
CA PRO A 261 9.29 25.21 14.59
C PRO A 261 8.39 26.34 15.10
N ALA A 262 7.14 25.99 15.46
CA ALA A 262 6.17 26.93 16.05
C ALA A 262 5.89 28.19 15.21
N ALA A 263 5.85 28.04 13.88
CA ALA A 263 5.71 29.15 12.94
C ALA A 263 4.50 28.95 12.02
N ALA A 264 3.87 30.06 11.61
CA ALA A 264 2.85 30.04 10.56
C ALA A 264 3.56 29.95 9.21
N VAL A 265 3.30 28.87 8.48
CA VAL A 265 4.00 28.55 7.23
C VAL A 265 3.00 28.45 6.08
N PRO A 266 3.14 29.25 5.00
CA PRO A 266 2.41 29.03 3.76
C PRO A 266 2.77 27.67 3.15
N VAL A 267 1.74 26.87 2.92
CA VAL A 267 1.78 25.55 2.28
C VAL A 267 0.97 25.63 0.99
N THR A 268 1.60 25.28 -0.12
CA THR A 268 0.95 25.20 -1.42
C THR A 268 0.53 23.75 -1.66
N VAL A 269 -0.75 23.53 -1.93
CA VAL A 269 -1.31 22.19 -2.22
C VAL A 269 -2.01 22.15 -3.56
N ARG A 270 -2.02 20.97 -4.16
CA ARG A 270 -2.78 20.67 -5.37
C ARG A 270 -4.02 19.87 -5.00
N ARG A 271 -5.18 20.40 -5.36
CA ARG A 271 -6.51 19.88 -5.05
C ARG A 271 -7.36 19.88 -6.33
N ASN A 272 -7.86 18.71 -6.74
CA ASN A 272 -8.70 18.55 -7.94
C ASN A 272 -8.11 19.21 -9.21
N GLY A 273 -6.78 19.18 -9.36
CA GLY A 273 -6.07 19.80 -10.49
C GLY A 273 -5.77 21.29 -10.35
N GLY A 274 -6.35 21.98 -9.36
CA GLY A 274 -6.03 23.38 -9.04
C GLY A 274 -5.00 23.51 -7.92
N THR A 275 -4.43 24.71 -7.77
CA THR A 275 -3.51 25.06 -6.69
C THR A 275 -4.23 25.86 -5.62
N VAL A 276 -4.02 25.51 -4.36
CA VAL A 276 -4.56 26.19 -3.18
C VAL A 276 -3.42 26.50 -2.24
N GLU A 277 -3.37 27.71 -1.71
CA GLU A 277 -2.45 28.06 -0.64
C GLU A 277 -3.17 28.08 0.71
N ALA A 278 -2.49 27.56 1.73
CA ALA A 278 -2.99 27.50 3.09
C ALA A 278 -1.86 27.85 4.06
N THR A 279 -2.10 28.74 5.00
CA THR A 279 -1.13 29.06 6.05
C THR A 279 -1.35 28.12 7.22
N VAL A 280 -0.41 27.20 7.43
CA VAL A 280 -0.48 26.17 8.47
C VAL A 280 0.42 26.57 9.63
N LEU A 281 -0.13 26.59 10.85
CA LEU A 281 0.68 26.76 12.05
C LEU A 281 1.41 25.45 12.36
N THR A 282 2.73 25.43 12.21
CA THR A 282 3.53 24.27 12.65
C THR A 282 3.52 24.21 14.17
N GLN A 283 3.46 22.99 14.71
CA GLN A 283 3.57 22.78 16.15
C GLN A 283 4.92 22.16 16.47
N PRO A 284 5.61 22.64 17.53
CA PRO A 284 6.83 22.02 18.00
C PRO A 284 6.47 20.64 18.55
N THR A 285 6.80 19.60 17.80
CA THR A 285 6.63 18.23 18.28
C THR A 285 7.87 17.88 19.09
N VAL A 286 7.74 17.86 20.41
CA VAL A 286 8.80 17.36 21.29
C VAL A 286 8.86 15.85 21.12
N ARG A 287 9.83 15.37 20.34
CA ARG A 287 10.13 13.94 20.28
C ARG A 287 10.84 13.57 21.57
N TYR A 288 10.11 13.02 22.53
CA TYR A 288 10.67 12.44 23.76
C TYR A 288 11.48 11.20 23.40
N VAL A 289 12.73 11.42 23.01
CA VAL A 289 13.75 10.38 22.95
C VAL A 289 14.36 10.27 24.34
N ILE A 290 14.60 9.05 24.84
CA ILE A 290 15.35 8.82 26.09
C ILE A 290 16.86 9.11 25.92
N GLY A 291 17.20 10.04 25.02
CA GLY A 291 18.57 10.28 24.57
C GLY A 291 19.14 9.19 23.66
N ILE A 292 18.32 8.23 23.18
CA ILE A 292 18.79 7.18 22.27
C ILE A 292 18.08 7.31 20.94
N SER A 293 18.84 7.81 19.96
CA SER A 293 18.52 7.73 18.54
C SER A 293 19.83 7.51 17.81
N GLY A 294 20.13 6.26 17.43
CA GLY A 294 21.20 5.91 16.49
C GLY A 294 22.57 6.54 16.74
N LEU A 295 22.95 6.83 17.98
CA LEU A 295 24.23 7.46 18.31
C LEU A 295 25.03 6.53 19.21
N THR A 296 25.83 5.70 18.57
CA THR A 296 27.16 5.48 19.09
C THR A 296 28.00 6.71 18.74
N THR A 297 28.86 7.18 19.65
CA THR A 297 29.90 8.16 19.29
C THR A 297 30.89 7.55 18.30
N ARG A 298 30.88 6.22 18.16
CA ARG A 298 31.69 5.47 17.21
C ARG A 298 31.16 5.65 15.79
N ILE A 299 32.03 6.02 14.88
CA ILE A 299 31.70 6.14 13.47
C ILE A 299 31.60 4.73 12.88
N ASP A 300 30.38 4.23 12.67
CA ASP A 300 30.16 2.88 12.10
C ASP A 300 30.29 2.86 10.56
N ALA A 301 30.10 4.01 9.91
CA ALA A 301 30.24 4.13 8.48
C ALA A 301 30.61 5.55 8.05
N LEU A 302 31.35 5.65 6.95
CA LEU A 302 31.67 6.92 6.29
C LEU A 302 31.37 6.81 4.81
N GLN A 303 30.73 7.83 4.27
CA GLN A 303 30.53 7.96 2.83
C GLN A 303 31.86 8.21 2.12
N GLU A 304 32.06 7.56 0.98
CA GLU A 304 33.23 7.77 0.14
C GLU A 304 33.17 9.18 -0.48
N GLY A 305 34.26 9.96 -0.38
CA GLY A 305 34.29 11.38 -0.78
C GLY A 305 33.48 12.34 0.11
N GLY A 306 32.84 11.86 1.19
CA GLY A 306 32.07 12.68 2.13
C GLY A 306 32.95 13.65 2.93
N MET A 307 32.36 14.74 3.47
CA MET A 307 33.10 15.75 4.23
C MET A 307 33.78 15.18 5.47
N ALA A 308 33.12 14.26 6.19
CA ALA A 308 33.68 13.60 7.37
C ALA A 308 34.98 12.83 7.04
N ARG A 309 34.99 12.06 5.94
CA ARG A 309 36.19 11.34 5.49
C ARG A 309 37.28 12.30 4.99
N ARG A 310 36.91 13.39 4.31
CA ARG A 310 37.85 14.46 3.90
C ARG A 310 38.46 15.20 5.08
N ALA A 311 37.71 15.34 6.17
CA ALA A 311 38.19 15.89 7.44
C ALA A 311 39.08 14.90 8.24
N GLY A 312 39.36 13.71 7.70
CA GLY A 312 40.26 12.73 8.29
C GLY A 312 39.62 11.72 9.23
N LEU A 313 38.29 11.77 9.44
CA LEU A 313 37.58 10.79 10.26
C LEU A 313 37.64 9.41 9.63
N ARG A 314 37.67 8.38 10.48
CA ARG A 314 37.75 6.96 10.11
C ARG A 314 36.63 6.17 10.76
N VAL A 315 36.26 5.05 10.11
CA VAL A 315 35.35 4.08 10.71
C VAL A 315 36.01 3.51 11.96
N GLY A 316 35.29 3.55 13.08
CA GLY A 316 35.78 3.16 14.39
C GLY A 316 36.18 4.33 15.29
N ASP A 317 36.39 5.54 14.76
CA ASP A 317 36.70 6.73 15.56
C ASP A 317 35.53 7.07 16.48
N ARG A 318 35.80 7.59 17.68
CA ARG A 318 34.77 8.10 18.59
C ARG A 318 34.74 9.63 18.57
N ILE A 319 33.58 10.21 18.26
CA ILE A 319 33.33 11.64 18.39
C ILE A 319 33.13 11.95 19.87
N ILE A 320 34.13 12.56 20.50
CA ILE A 320 34.11 12.90 21.94
C ILE A 320 33.58 14.32 22.21
N ALA A 321 33.73 15.22 21.26
CA ALA A 321 33.29 16.61 21.34
C ALA A 321 33.02 17.19 19.95
N VAL A 322 32.08 18.14 19.88
CA VAL A 322 31.80 18.94 18.69
C VAL A 322 31.89 20.41 19.09
N ASN A 323 32.71 21.19 18.38
CA ASN A 323 32.97 22.61 18.70
C ASN A 323 33.41 22.86 20.16
N GLY A 324 34.23 21.96 20.71
CA GLY A 324 34.72 22.05 22.09
C GLY A 324 33.69 21.69 23.18
N GLN A 325 32.44 21.37 22.80
CA GLN A 325 31.43 20.85 23.72
C GLN A 325 31.42 19.32 23.67
N PHE A 326 31.59 18.69 24.84
CA PHE A 326 31.55 17.23 24.97
C PHE A 326 30.19 16.69 24.55
N THR A 327 30.20 15.64 23.73
CA THR A 327 28.96 14.95 23.38
C THR A 327 28.49 14.13 24.60
N PRO A 328 27.22 14.22 25.05
CA PRO A 328 26.73 13.54 26.25
C PRO A 328 26.79 12.00 26.19
N LEU A 329 27.16 11.43 25.04
CA LEU A 329 27.33 9.99 24.80
C LEU A 329 28.79 9.51 24.90
N GLY A 330 29.72 10.41 25.23
CA GLY A 330 31.15 10.12 25.40
C GLY A 330 31.57 9.64 26.80
N VAL A 331 30.61 9.46 27.72
CA VAL A 331 30.88 9.05 29.11
C VAL A 331 30.06 7.81 29.46
N ALA A 332 30.54 6.64 29.06
CA ALA A 332 30.28 5.36 29.74
C ALA A 332 31.24 4.27 29.21
N ALA A 333 32.16 3.86 30.09
CA ALA A 333 33.11 2.73 30.04
C ALA A 333 34.13 2.68 28.87
#